data_AF-A0A1E1LT08-F1
#
_entry.id   AF-A0A1E1LT08-F1
#
_cell.length_a   1.000
_cell.length_b   1.000
_cell.length_c   1.000
_cell.angle_alpha   90.00
_cell.angle_beta   90.00
_cell.angle_gamma   90.00
#
_symmetry.space_group_name_H-M   'P 1'
#
loop_
_entity.id
_entity.type
_entity.pdbx_description
1 polymer ?
#
loop_
_entity_poly.entity_id
_entity_poly.type
_entity_poly.pdbx_seq_one_letter_code
_entity_poly.pdbx_strand_id
1 'polypeptide(L)'
;MSPTPECLKGTVGLRNQFGPGLRFVVYPVLRNTTSWAITSCSDVQELETWKALEPTALISLKHALLAQFEGWDEPVRNLVGNAERIIRYGLFDRPAFDREFWVNKQGRSVFIGDAAHPTSPHFWQGANQAAEDAWWLAELLLDFTRGSEENEERLDEVVSRKAFEKFVKQRSERTSTLVRSAKWLGRVGLYVRRSVWSE
;
A
#
# COMPACT_ATOMS: atom_id res chain seq x y z
N MET A 1 13.92 -8.66 5.76
CA MET A 1 14.48 -7.98 6.95
C MET A 1 15.92 -8.41 7.11
N SER A 2 16.75 -7.53 7.67
CA SER A 2 18.19 -7.77 7.83
C SER A 2 18.72 -7.15 9.12
N PRO A 3 19.85 -7.65 9.65
CA PRO A 3 20.64 -6.92 10.63
C PRO A 3 20.96 -5.50 10.13
N THR A 4 20.87 -4.50 11.02
CA THR A 4 21.17 -3.11 10.66
C THR A 4 22.68 -2.96 10.40
N PRO A 5 23.11 -2.56 9.18
CA PRO A 5 24.50 -2.24 8.88
C PRO A 5 25.02 -1.12 9.78
N GLU A 6 26.32 -1.14 10.10
CA GLU A 6 26.93 -0.14 11.00
C GLU A 6 26.68 1.31 10.53
N CYS A 7 26.80 1.55 9.22
CA CYS A 7 26.56 2.84 8.59
C CYS A 7 25.10 3.33 8.66
N LEU A 8 24.14 2.46 8.99
CA LEU A 8 22.73 2.81 9.20
C LEU A 8 22.35 2.86 10.69
N LYS A 9 23.24 2.48 11.61
CA LYS A 9 22.96 2.62 13.04
C LYS A 9 22.84 4.09 13.42
N GLY A 10 21.87 4.40 14.27
CA GLY A 10 21.56 5.78 14.67
C GLY A 10 20.85 6.62 13.59
N THR A 11 20.69 6.11 12.36
CA THR A 11 19.84 6.75 11.36
C THR A 11 18.38 6.62 11.79
N VAL A 12 17.67 7.75 11.80
CA VAL A 12 16.22 7.79 12.04
C VAL A 12 15.50 8.05 10.72
N GLY A 13 14.34 7.40 10.55
CA GLY A 13 13.40 7.71 9.48
C GLY A 13 13.41 6.71 8.32
N LEU A 14 12.40 6.86 7.48
CA LEU A 14 12.20 6.08 6.27
C LEU A 14 12.98 6.71 5.11
N ARG A 15 13.73 5.90 4.37
CA ARG A 15 14.40 6.32 3.14
C ARG A 15 13.74 5.63 1.94
N ASN A 16 13.42 6.42 0.93
CA ASN A 16 13.00 5.93 -0.38
C ASN A 16 14.13 6.21 -1.37
N GLN A 17 14.65 5.15 -1.98
CA GLN A 17 15.64 5.21 -3.03
C GLN A 17 15.05 4.64 -4.32
N PHE A 18 15.42 5.25 -5.44
CA PHE A 18 14.95 4.87 -6.77
C PHE A 18 16.17 4.60 -7.64
N GLY A 19 16.11 3.55 -8.43
CA GLY A 19 17.11 3.27 -9.46
C GLY A 19 16.48 2.52 -10.62
N PRO A 20 17.28 1.97 -11.54
CA PRO A 20 16.80 1.51 -12.83
C PRO A 20 15.75 0.39 -12.73
N GLY A 21 14.47 0.74 -12.83
CA GLY A 21 13.36 -0.22 -12.72
C GLY A 21 13.08 -0.73 -11.30
N LEU A 22 13.70 -0.12 -10.28
CA LEU A 22 13.63 -0.57 -8.89
C LEU A 22 13.32 0.58 -7.95
N ARG A 23 12.44 0.31 -6.99
CA ARG A 23 12.24 1.15 -5.80
C ARG A 23 12.67 0.38 -4.57
N PHE A 24 13.52 0.99 -3.77
CA PHE A 24 13.99 0.46 -2.49
C PHE A 24 13.49 1.35 -1.36
N VAL A 25 12.75 0.78 -0.42
CA VAL A 25 12.32 1.47 0.80
C VAL A 25 12.99 0.81 1.98
N VAL A 26 13.53 1.59 2.90
CA VAL A 26 14.20 1.09 4.10
C VAL A 26 13.86 1.93 5.31
N TYR A 27 13.65 1.27 6.44
CA TYR A 27 13.40 1.91 7.73
C TYR A 27 13.83 0.99 8.88
N PRO A 28 14.41 1.55 9.95
CA PRO A 28 14.72 0.78 11.15
C PRO A 28 13.41 0.33 11.82
N VAL A 29 13.39 -0.91 12.33
CA VAL A 29 12.24 -1.44 13.09
C VAL A 29 12.62 -1.82 14.53
N LEU A 30 13.87 -2.18 14.76
CA LEU A 30 14.46 -2.40 16.07
C LEU A 30 15.86 -1.78 16.09
N ARG A 31 16.49 -1.69 17.27
CA ARG A 31 17.84 -1.11 17.45
C ARG A 31 18.87 -1.65 16.45
N ASN A 32 18.83 -2.97 16.19
CA ASN A 32 19.77 -3.66 15.30
C ASN A 32 19.07 -4.40 14.15
N THR A 33 17.81 -4.06 13.85
CA THR A 33 17.07 -4.70 12.76
C THR A 33 16.46 -3.65 11.85
N THR A 34 16.71 -3.81 10.56
CA THR A 34 16.21 -2.94 9.51
C THR A 34 15.23 -3.72 8.62
N SER A 35 14.06 -3.13 8.41
CA SER A 35 13.10 -3.61 7.41
C SER A 35 13.30 -2.86 6.10
N TRP A 36 13.10 -3.57 5.01
CA TRP A 36 13.20 -3.00 3.68
C TRP A 36 12.28 -3.74 2.72
N ALA A 37 11.90 -3.05 1.66
CA ALA A 37 11.07 -3.58 0.58
C ALA A 37 11.63 -3.15 -0.77
N ILE A 38 11.58 -4.06 -1.73
CA ILE A 38 11.89 -3.80 -3.13
C ILE A 38 10.60 -3.91 -3.92
N THR A 39 10.34 -2.92 -4.77
CA THR A 39 9.30 -3.01 -5.79
C THR A 39 9.96 -2.96 -7.16
N SER A 40 9.62 -3.93 -8.01
CA SER A 40 10.01 -4.00 -9.41
C SER A 40 8.78 -4.33 -10.25
N CYS A 41 8.77 -3.93 -11.53
CA CYS A 41 7.77 -4.42 -12.46
C CYS A 41 8.15 -5.80 -12.99
N SER A 42 7.15 -6.66 -13.10
CA SER A 42 7.28 -8.01 -13.64
C SER A 42 6.04 -8.32 -14.46
N ASP A 43 6.23 -8.88 -15.65
CA ASP A 43 5.13 -9.43 -16.46
C ASP A 43 4.75 -10.85 -15.99
N VAL A 44 5.55 -11.45 -15.11
CA VAL A 44 5.24 -12.72 -14.45
C VAL A 44 4.39 -12.44 -13.23
N GLN A 45 3.20 -13.03 -13.21
CA GLN A 45 2.31 -13.01 -12.06
C GLN A 45 2.86 -13.92 -10.95
N GLU A 46 3.11 -13.33 -9.79
CA GLU A 46 3.51 -14.06 -8.58
C GLU A 46 2.28 -14.48 -7.77
N LEU A 47 2.37 -15.65 -7.12
CA LEU A 47 1.35 -16.10 -6.18
C LEU A 47 1.44 -15.31 -4.86
N GLU A 48 0.29 -14.90 -4.33
CA GLU A 48 0.17 -14.21 -3.04
C GLU A 48 0.22 -15.20 -1.87
N THR A 49 1.28 -16.00 -1.78
CA THR A 49 1.39 -17.02 -0.71
C THR A 49 1.71 -16.40 0.66
N TRP A 50 2.30 -15.20 0.67
CA TRP A 50 2.83 -14.52 1.86
C TRP A 50 3.83 -15.35 2.69
N LYS A 51 4.36 -16.43 2.08
CA LYS A 51 5.33 -17.32 2.71
C LYS A 51 6.75 -16.77 2.54
N ALA A 52 7.59 -17.05 3.53
CA ALA A 52 9.02 -16.85 3.37
C ALA A 52 9.54 -17.75 2.25
N LEU A 53 10.53 -17.26 1.51
CA LEU A 53 11.21 -18.08 0.52
C LEU A 53 12.00 -19.21 1.20
N GLU A 54 11.99 -20.37 0.57
CA GLU A 54 12.86 -21.48 0.95
C GLU A 54 14.34 -21.09 0.84
N PRO A 55 15.25 -21.65 1.66
CA PRO A 55 16.64 -21.21 1.74
C PRO A 55 17.38 -21.17 0.39
N THR A 56 17.15 -22.15 -0.50
CA THR A 56 17.78 -22.20 -1.83
C THR A 56 17.25 -21.10 -2.77
N ALA A 57 15.95 -20.83 -2.73
CA ALA A 57 15.32 -19.74 -3.47
C ALA A 57 15.76 -18.37 -2.93
N LEU A 58 15.94 -18.25 -1.61
CA LEU A 58 16.46 -17.05 -0.97
C LEU A 58 17.88 -16.71 -1.44
N ILE A 59 18.80 -17.69 -1.46
CA ILE A 59 20.17 -17.49 -1.94
C ILE A 59 20.16 -17.05 -3.41
N SER A 60 19.40 -17.75 -4.25
CA SER A 60 19.29 -17.45 -5.69
C SER A 60 18.74 -16.05 -5.92
N LEU A 61 17.70 -15.65 -5.19
CA LEU A 61 17.12 -14.31 -5.27
C LEU A 61 18.10 -13.23 -4.80
N LYS A 62 18.83 -13.45 -3.70
CA LYS A 62 19.86 -12.50 -3.23
C LYS A 62 20.91 -12.26 -4.30
N HIS A 63 21.43 -13.32 -4.93
CA HIS A 63 22.42 -13.18 -6.00
C HIS A 63 21.87 -12.38 -7.19
N ALA A 64 20.64 -12.69 -7.63
CA ALA A 64 20.00 -11.95 -8.72
C ALA A 64 19.78 -10.48 -8.38
N LEU A 65 19.30 -10.16 -7.17
CA LEU A 65 19.11 -8.79 -6.73
C LEU A 65 20.44 -8.04 -6.59
N LEU A 66 21.48 -8.65 -6.03
CA LEU A 66 22.79 -8.02 -5.88
C LEU A 66 23.43 -7.67 -7.22
N ALA A 67 23.19 -8.48 -8.27
CA ALA A 67 23.60 -8.15 -9.64
C ALA A 67 22.82 -6.95 -10.19
N GLN A 68 21.52 -6.81 -9.87
CA GLN A 68 20.73 -5.63 -10.26
C GLN A 68 21.11 -4.37 -9.46
N PHE A 69 21.62 -4.54 -8.23
CA PHE A 69 22.12 -3.45 -7.38
C PHE A 69 23.60 -3.10 -7.65
N GLU A 70 24.17 -3.52 -8.78
CA GLU A 70 25.47 -3.02 -9.21
C GLU A 70 25.40 -1.49 -9.38
N GLY A 71 26.36 -0.76 -8.80
CA GLY A 71 26.38 0.71 -8.77
C GLY A 71 25.50 1.38 -7.70
N TRP A 72 24.72 0.62 -6.93
CA TRP A 72 23.99 1.18 -5.77
C TRP A 72 24.88 1.28 -4.54
N ASP A 73 24.50 2.18 -3.62
CA ASP A 73 25.19 2.40 -2.36
C ASP A 73 25.39 1.10 -1.57
N GLU A 74 26.57 0.95 -0.97
CA GLU A 74 26.95 -0.20 -0.15
C GLU A 74 25.92 -0.61 0.92
N PRO A 75 25.26 0.32 1.66
CA PRO A 75 24.26 -0.05 2.67
C PRO A 75 23.07 -0.83 2.10
N VAL A 76 22.63 -0.53 0.87
CA VAL A 76 21.52 -1.26 0.19
C VAL A 76 21.95 -2.68 -0.10
N ARG A 77 23.14 -2.83 -0.70
CA ARG A 77 23.72 -4.12 -1.04
C ARG A 77 23.96 -4.97 0.21
N ASN A 78 24.44 -4.36 1.29
CA ASN A 78 24.64 -5.02 2.58
C ASN A 78 23.31 -5.50 3.20
N LEU A 79 22.24 -4.69 3.14
CA LEU A 79 20.92 -5.11 3.61
C LEU A 79 20.39 -6.31 2.81
N VAL A 80 20.48 -6.29 1.48
CA VAL A 80 19.99 -7.38 0.63
C VAL A 80 20.82 -8.65 0.83
N GLY A 81 22.15 -8.54 0.86
CA GLY A 81 23.05 -9.69 1.08
C GLY A 81 22.83 -10.37 2.44
N ASN A 82 22.65 -9.57 3.50
CA ASN A 82 22.47 -10.07 4.87
C ASN A 82 21.00 -10.34 5.24
N ALA A 83 20.10 -10.41 4.25
CA ALA A 83 18.68 -10.66 4.54
C ALA A 83 18.44 -12.06 5.10
N GLU A 84 17.91 -12.15 6.32
CA GLU A 84 17.61 -13.44 6.95
C GLU A 84 16.31 -14.04 6.41
N ARG A 85 15.39 -13.16 6.00
CA ARG A 85 14.06 -13.53 5.52
C ARG A 85 13.58 -12.56 4.46
N ILE A 86 13.12 -13.11 3.34
CA ILE A 86 12.45 -12.39 2.26
C ILE A 86 11.11 -13.08 1.98
N ILE A 87 10.06 -12.26 1.83
CA ILE A 87 8.76 -12.66 1.31
C ILE A 87 8.62 -11.98 -0.05
N ARG A 88 8.27 -12.75 -1.08
CA ARG A 88 8.00 -12.25 -2.43
C ARG A 88 6.53 -12.51 -2.74
N TYR A 89 5.83 -11.48 -3.19
CA TYR A 89 4.41 -11.55 -3.55
C TYR A 89 4.13 -10.54 -4.68
N GLY A 90 3.07 -10.81 -5.43
CA GLY A 90 2.59 -9.91 -6.48
C GLY A 90 1.95 -8.67 -5.88
N LEU A 91 2.18 -7.52 -6.50
CA LEU A 91 1.48 -6.28 -6.16
C LEU A 91 0.59 -5.90 -7.33
N PHE A 92 -0.73 -5.89 -7.09
CA PHE A 92 -1.71 -5.69 -8.15
C PHE A 92 -2.41 -4.35 -7.99
N ASP A 93 -2.24 -3.49 -9.00
CA ASP A 93 -3.06 -2.29 -9.10
C ASP A 93 -4.50 -2.65 -9.51
N ARG A 94 -5.44 -1.88 -8.99
CA ARG A 94 -6.83 -1.86 -9.45
C ARG A 94 -7.22 -0.42 -9.82
N PRO A 95 -8.06 -0.21 -10.84
CA PRO A 95 -8.62 1.11 -11.08
C PRO A 95 -9.47 1.54 -9.87
N ALA A 96 -9.48 2.84 -9.59
CA ALA A 96 -10.41 3.38 -8.61
C ALA A 96 -11.85 3.13 -9.09
N PHE A 97 -12.72 2.63 -8.21
CA PHE A 97 -14.11 2.37 -8.56
C PHE A 97 -14.91 3.67 -8.74
N ASP A 98 -15.80 3.66 -9.72
CA ASP A 98 -16.78 4.73 -9.86
C ASP A 98 -17.73 4.74 -8.66
N ARG A 99 -18.23 5.95 -8.34
CA ARG A 99 -19.02 6.22 -7.14
C ARG A 99 -20.28 5.34 -7.04
N GLU A 100 -20.84 4.97 -8.18
CA GLU A 100 -22.03 4.12 -8.26
C GLU A 100 -21.80 2.67 -7.78
N PHE A 101 -20.54 2.20 -7.74
CA PHE A 101 -20.20 0.85 -7.28
C PHE A 101 -19.92 0.75 -5.79
N TRP A 102 -19.86 1.88 -5.07
CA TRP A 102 -19.57 1.89 -3.64
C TRP A 102 -20.76 1.39 -2.81
N VAL A 103 -21.97 1.60 -3.30
CA VAL A 103 -23.22 1.21 -2.62
C VAL A 103 -23.94 0.21 -3.51
N ASN A 104 -24.50 -0.85 -2.93
CA ASN A 104 -25.28 -1.80 -3.71
C ASN A 104 -26.53 -1.13 -4.31
N LYS A 105 -27.10 -1.72 -5.36
CA LYS A 105 -28.28 -1.15 -6.05
C LYS A 105 -29.48 -0.95 -5.14
N GLN A 106 -29.60 -1.72 -4.06
CA GLN A 106 -30.67 -1.60 -3.08
C GLN A 106 -30.42 -0.48 -2.06
N GLY A 107 -29.21 0.07 -1.97
CA GLY A 107 -28.86 1.11 -0.99
C GLY A 107 -28.68 0.59 0.45
N ARG A 108 -28.49 -0.72 0.62
CA ARG A 108 -28.46 -1.41 1.93
C ARG A 108 -27.07 -1.82 2.39
N SER A 109 -26.07 -1.75 1.51
CA SER A 109 -24.69 -2.03 1.86
C SER A 109 -23.75 -1.07 1.16
N VAL A 110 -22.66 -0.72 1.83
CA VAL A 110 -21.61 0.16 1.32
C VAL A 110 -20.24 -0.51 1.51
N PHE A 111 -19.36 -0.37 0.53
CA PHE A 111 -17.97 -0.82 0.63
C PHE A 111 -17.10 0.24 1.30
N ILE A 112 -16.12 -0.21 2.09
CA ILE A 112 -15.10 0.63 2.73
C ILE A 112 -13.72 -0.03 2.63
N GLY A 113 -12.65 0.73 2.88
CA GLY A 113 -11.28 0.21 2.84
C GLY A 113 -10.91 -0.39 1.48
N ASP A 114 -10.10 -1.46 1.51
CA ASP A 114 -9.64 -2.14 0.29
C ASP A 114 -10.77 -2.74 -0.56
N ALA A 115 -11.98 -2.92 -0.01
CA ALA A 115 -13.15 -3.33 -0.80
C ALA A 115 -13.67 -2.20 -1.70
N ALA A 116 -13.46 -0.94 -1.32
CA ALA A 116 -13.91 0.24 -2.08
C ALA A 116 -12.76 0.94 -2.83
N HIS A 117 -11.54 0.91 -2.30
CA HIS A 117 -10.40 1.64 -2.85
C HIS A 117 -9.08 0.89 -2.60
N PRO A 118 -8.94 -0.33 -3.15
CA PRO A 118 -7.69 -1.08 -3.04
C PRO A 118 -6.52 -0.25 -3.58
N THR A 119 -5.45 -0.14 -2.80
CA THR A 119 -4.34 0.76 -3.11
C THR A 119 -2.98 0.09 -2.96
N SER A 120 -2.06 0.42 -3.86
CA SER A 120 -0.66 0.03 -3.71
C SER A 120 -0.03 0.67 -2.45
N PRO A 121 0.93 0.02 -1.78
CA PRO A 121 1.49 0.49 -0.51
C PRO A 121 2.41 1.71 -0.68
N HIS A 122 2.56 2.27 -1.88
CA HIS A 122 3.56 3.29 -2.18
C HIS A 122 3.37 4.60 -1.41
N PHE A 123 2.12 4.96 -1.08
CA PHE A 123 1.80 6.11 -0.23
C PHE A 123 1.56 5.74 1.24
N TRP A 124 1.52 4.45 1.60
CA TRP A 124 1.27 4.00 2.98
C TRP A 124 -0.04 4.53 3.60
N GLN A 125 -1.05 4.78 2.78
CA GLN A 125 -2.33 5.37 3.23
C GLN A 125 -3.52 4.41 3.20
N GLY A 126 -3.36 3.14 2.80
CA GLY A 126 -4.51 2.21 2.69
C GLY A 126 -5.26 2.04 4.02
N ALA A 127 -4.54 1.67 5.07
CA ALA A 127 -5.11 1.50 6.42
C ALA A 127 -5.69 2.81 6.98
N ASN A 128 -4.99 3.94 6.80
CA ASN A 128 -5.49 5.25 7.24
C ASN A 128 -6.79 5.62 6.52
N GLN A 129 -6.90 5.37 5.21
CA GLN A 129 -8.12 5.61 4.45
C GLN A 129 -9.27 4.73 4.93
N ALA A 130 -9.02 3.45 5.22
CA ALA A 130 -10.02 2.55 5.78
C ALA A 130 -10.50 3.02 7.17
N ALA A 131 -9.58 3.53 8.01
CA ALA A 131 -9.93 4.10 9.31
C ALA A 131 -10.75 5.41 9.17
N GLU A 132 -10.36 6.29 8.24
CA GLU A 132 -11.14 7.48 7.89
C GLU A 132 -12.55 7.11 7.40
N ASP A 133 -12.70 6.03 6.63
CA ASP A 133 -14.01 5.56 6.19
C ASP A 133 -14.87 5.09 7.36
N ALA A 134 -14.31 4.27 8.25
CA ALA A 134 -15.02 3.75 9.41
C ALA A 134 -15.52 4.90 10.31
N TRP A 135 -14.68 5.92 10.51
CA TRP A 135 -15.06 7.12 11.25
C TRP A 135 -16.20 7.89 10.57
N TRP A 136 -16.06 8.21 9.28
CA TRP A 136 -17.11 8.92 8.54
C TRP A 136 -18.44 8.17 8.52
N LEU A 137 -18.39 6.84 8.34
CA LEU A 137 -19.59 6.02 8.31
C LEU A 137 -20.28 5.99 9.68
N ALA A 138 -19.51 5.85 10.78
CA ALA A 138 -20.05 5.87 12.13
C ALA A 138 -20.73 7.20 12.46
N GLU A 139 -20.07 8.33 12.18
CA GLU A 139 -20.63 9.67 12.42
C GLU A 139 -21.93 9.89 11.64
N LEU A 140 -21.94 9.54 10.35
CA LEU A 140 -23.12 9.72 9.51
C LEU A 140 -24.30 8.84 9.97
N LEU A 141 -24.05 7.58 10.33
CA LEU A 141 -25.10 6.72 10.87
C LEU A 141 -25.66 7.26 12.19
N LEU A 142 -24.82 7.81 13.08
CA LEU A 142 -25.26 8.43 14.32
C LEU A 142 -26.07 9.72 14.08
N ASP A 143 -25.63 10.57 13.16
CA ASP A 143 -26.33 11.81 12.80
C ASP A 143 -27.74 11.52 12.27
N PHE A 144 -27.86 10.58 11.33
CA PHE A 144 -29.15 10.27 10.71
C PHE A 144 -30.10 9.48 11.61
N THR A 145 -29.58 8.71 12.58
CA THR A 145 -30.41 8.00 13.58
C THR A 145 -30.98 8.98 14.62
N ARG A 146 -30.15 9.89 15.16
CA ARG A 146 -30.60 10.94 16.10
C ARG A 146 -31.66 11.89 15.52
N GLY A 147 -31.60 12.16 14.22
CA GLY A 147 -32.59 12.99 13.54
C GLY A 147 -33.90 12.28 13.20
N SER A 148 -34.07 11.00 13.56
CA SER A 148 -35.17 10.14 13.11
C SER A 148 -36.03 9.54 14.23
N GLU A 149 -35.93 10.08 15.44
CA GLU A 149 -36.65 9.65 16.66
C GLU A 149 -38.19 9.55 16.51
N GLU A 150 -38.79 10.06 15.43
CA GLU A 150 -40.23 10.04 15.21
C GLU A 150 -40.79 8.78 14.50
N ASN A 151 -39.98 7.83 13.98
CA ASN A 151 -40.53 6.61 13.32
C ASN A 151 -39.55 5.41 13.29
N GLU A 152 -39.57 4.56 14.34
CA GLU A 152 -38.73 3.36 14.53
C GLU A 152 -38.73 2.36 13.34
N GLU A 153 -39.83 2.24 12.57
CA GLU A 153 -39.93 1.25 11.48
C GLU A 153 -39.39 1.73 10.12
N ARG A 154 -39.09 3.03 9.93
CA ARG A 154 -38.52 3.58 8.67
C ARG A 154 -37.03 3.91 8.76
N LEU A 155 -36.41 3.55 9.90
CA LEU A 155 -35.04 3.87 10.28
C LEU A 155 -33.97 3.07 9.51
N ASP A 156 -34.30 1.97 8.84
CA ASP A 156 -33.25 1.09 8.30
C ASP A 156 -32.85 1.37 6.84
N GLU A 157 -33.78 1.65 5.93
CA GLU A 157 -33.42 1.72 4.50
C GLU A 157 -33.21 3.16 3.99
N VAL A 158 -34.06 4.11 4.39
CA VAL A 158 -33.97 5.51 3.93
C VAL A 158 -32.81 6.25 4.61
N VAL A 159 -32.62 6.01 5.91
CA VAL A 159 -31.52 6.58 6.69
C VAL A 159 -30.19 6.03 6.21
N SER A 160 -30.06 4.71 6.05
CA SER A 160 -28.85 4.08 5.51
C SER A 160 -28.52 4.60 4.11
N ARG A 161 -29.50 4.72 3.22
CA ARG A 161 -29.27 5.24 1.86
C ARG A 161 -28.73 6.68 1.89
N LYS A 162 -29.34 7.58 2.66
CA LYS A 162 -28.87 8.98 2.79
C LYS A 162 -27.48 9.07 3.43
N ALA A 163 -27.22 8.25 4.46
CA ALA A 163 -25.92 8.16 5.09
C ALA A 163 -24.85 7.69 4.10
N PHE A 164 -25.13 6.63 3.34
CA PHE A 164 -24.21 6.07 2.35
C PHE A 164 -23.96 7.02 1.18
N GLU A 165 -24.98 7.71 0.68
CA GLU A 165 -24.82 8.73 -0.37
C GLU A 165 -23.90 9.87 0.09
N LYS A 166 -24.11 10.37 1.32
CA LYS A 166 -23.25 11.41 1.91
C LYS A 166 -21.84 10.88 2.15
N PHE A 167 -21.70 9.66 2.63
CA PHE A 167 -20.40 8.98 2.81
C PHE A 167 -19.62 8.88 1.50
N VAL A 168 -20.23 8.32 0.44
CA VAL A 168 -19.60 8.19 -0.88
C VAL A 168 -19.20 9.56 -1.40
N LYS A 169 -20.02 10.60 -1.17
CA LYS A 169 -19.69 11.96 -1.56
C LYS A 169 -18.43 12.50 -0.90
N GLN A 170 -18.24 12.23 0.37
CA GLN A 170 -17.05 12.71 1.10
C GLN A 170 -15.80 11.88 0.81
N ARG A 171 -15.95 10.57 0.58
CA ARG A 171 -14.81 9.64 0.56
C ARG A 171 -14.27 9.34 -0.83
N SER A 172 -15.15 9.12 -1.80
CA SER A 172 -14.76 8.52 -3.09
C SER A 172 -13.72 9.31 -3.87
N GLU A 173 -13.81 10.64 -3.93
CA GLU A 173 -12.86 11.47 -4.68
C GLU A 173 -11.49 11.49 -4.02
N ARG A 174 -11.47 11.65 -2.69
CA ARG A 174 -10.24 11.66 -1.88
C ARG A 174 -9.51 10.33 -2.01
N THR A 175 -10.19 9.21 -1.80
CA THR A 175 -9.57 7.89 -1.86
C THR A 175 -9.12 7.55 -3.28
N SER A 176 -9.92 7.87 -4.30
CA SER A 176 -9.54 7.69 -5.70
C SER A 176 -8.28 8.48 -6.07
N THR A 177 -8.14 9.70 -5.56
CA THR A 177 -6.95 10.52 -5.76
C THR A 177 -5.71 9.87 -5.13
N LEU A 178 -5.84 9.35 -3.92
CA LEU A 178 -4.75 8.65 -3.23
C LEU A 178 -4.37 7.33 -3.92
N VAL A 179 -5.35 6.55 -4.39
CA VAL A 179 -5.12 5.33 -5.18
C VAL A 179 -4.35 5.64 -6.46
N ARG A 180 -4.78 6.64 -7.23
CA ARG A 180 -4.09 7.07 -8.46
C ARG A 180 -2.68 7.57 -8.16
N SER A 181 -2.52 8.33 -7.09
CA SER A 181 -1.21 8.85 -6.66
C SER A 181 -0.27 7.70 -6.26
N ALA A 182 -0.76 6.69 -5.54
CA ALA A 182 0.03 5.54 -5.12
C ALA A 182 0.52 4.73 -6.32
N LYS A 183 -0.38 4.47 -7.26
CA LYS A 183 -0.05 3.84 -8.55
C LYS A 183 1.00 4.64 -9.31
N TRP A 184 0.84 5.95 -9.39
CA TRP A 184 1.81 6.82 -10.06
C TRP A 184 3.19 6.75 -9.38
N LEU A 185 3.24 6.86 -8.05
CA LEU A 185 4.49 6.79 -7.28
C LEU A 185 5.19 5.43 -7.43
N GLY A 186 4.42 4.33 -7.49
CA GLY A 186 4.96 2.99 -7.79
C GLY A 186 5.66 2.92 -9.14
N ARG A 187 5.18 3.68 -10.12
CA ARG A 187 5.77 3.75 -11.46
C ARG A 187 6.96 4.70 -11.56
N VAL A 188 7.17 5.63 -10.61
CA VAL A 188 8.30 6.58 -10.66
C VAL A 188 9.65 5.86 -10.76
N GLY A 189 9.83 4.73 -10.05
CA GLY A 189 11.04 3.91 -10.14
C GLY A 189 11.28 3.30 -11.53
N LEU A 190 10.26 3.20 -12.37
CA LEU A 190 10.37 2.71 -13.76
C LEU A 190 10.90 3.77 -14.72
N TYR A 191 10.68 5.05 -14.40
CA TYR A 191 11.10 6.17 -15.26
C TYR A 191 12.52 6.64 -14.97
N VAL A 192 13.13 6.18 -13.86
CA VAL A 192 14.56 6.38 -13.60
C VAL A 192 15.34 5.50 -14.58
N ARG A 193 15.74 6.08 -15.71
CA ARG A 193 16.50 5.36 -16.74
C ARG A 193 17.90 4.99 -16.24
N ARG A 194 18.39 3.82 -16.67
CA ARG A 194 19.78 3.37 -16.46
C ARG A 194 20.83 4.38 -16.97
N SER A 195 20.48 5.21 -17.96
CA SER A 195 21.35 6.25 -18.53
C SER A 195 21.71 7.40 -17.58
N VAL A 196 21.03 7.53 -16.44
CA VAL A 196 21.38 8.52 -15.39
C VAL A 196 22.42 7.95 -14.42
N TRP A 197 22.63 6.63 -14.44
CA TRP A 197 23.50 5.90 -13.49
C TRP A 197 24.80 5.40 -14.13
N SER A 198 25.02 5.69 -15.41
CA SER A 198 26.24 5.36 -16.15
C SER A 198 27.05 6.64 -16.40
N GLU A 199 27.86 7.03 -15.42
CA GLU A 199 29.05 7.87 -15.61
C GLU A 199 30.29 7.05 -15.29
#